data_AF-A0A9X2CXQ4-F1
#
_entry.id   AF-A0A9X2CXQ4-F1
#
_cell.length_a   1.000
_cell.length_b   1.000
_cell.length_c   1.000
_cell.angle_alpha   90.00
_cell.angle_beta   90.00
_cell.angle_gamma   90.00
#
_symmetry.space_group_name_H-M   'P 1'
#
loop_
_entity.id
_entity.type
_entity.pdbx_description
1 polymer ?
#
loop_
_entity_poly.entity_id
_entity_poly.type
_entity_poly.pdbx_seq_one_letter_code
_entity_poly.pdbx_strand_id
1 'polypeptide(L)'
;MAHQKGFSLIEVLISLMLVTILGLALLEQQTQIRQLLTQLGLRTQASQFLDQIDESLFVGLPVLPIAPSPYFFELNENQHHIILRLSWSKHFGTLTRKRNPIGTLQ
;
A
#
# COMPACT_ATOMS: atom_id res chain seq x y z
N MET A 1 -21.11 8.34 58.11
CA MET A 1 -21.84 7.18 57.55
C MET A 1 -21.58 7.14 56.06
N ALA A 2 -20.75 6.21 55.60
CA ALA A 2 -20.39 6.08 54.19
C ALA A 2 -21.57 5.42 53.43
N HIS A 3 -22.28 6.21 52.62
CA HIS A 3 -23.27 5.67 51.70
C HIS A 3 -22.52 4.99 50.55
N GLN A 4 -22.35 3.67 50.65
CA GLN A 4 -21.92 2.86 49.52
C GLN A 4 -23.06 2.82 48.49
N LYS A 5 -23.04 3.78 47.57
CA LYS A 5 -23.95 3.83 46.43
C LYS A 5 -23.47 2.77 45.43
N GLY A 6 -24.05 1.57 45.51
CA GLY A 6 -23.77 0.49 44.56
C GLY A 6 -24.17 0.89 43.14
N PHE A 7 -23.43 0.43 42.14
CA PHE A 7 -23.80 0.64 40.74
C PHE A 7 -25.13 -0.04 40.43
N SER A 8 -26.02 0.67 39.73
CA SER A 8 -27.25 0.08 39.22
C SER A 8 -26.91 -0.93 38.12
N LEU A 9 -27.67 -2.04 38.06
CA LEU A 9 -27.51 -3.05 37.00
C LEU A 9 -27.58 -2.43 35.60
N ILE A 10 -28.44 -1.42 35.41
CA ILE A 10 -28.57 -0.71 34.13
C ILE A 10 -27.29 0.06 33.80
N GLU A 11 -26.67 0.71 34.77
CA GLU A 11 -25.40 1.45 34.57
C GLU A 11 -24.27 0.50 34.19
N VAL A 12 -24.21 -0.68 34.83
CA VAL A 12 -23.24 -1.73 34.50
C VAL A 12 -23.47 -2.25 33.08
N LEU A 13 -24.72 -2.53 32.70
CA LEU A 13 -25.06 -3.02 31.37
C LEU A 13 -24.75 -1.98 30.27
N ILE A 14 -25.06 -0.71 30.51
CA ILE A 14 -24.73 0.38 29.58
C ILE A 14 -23.22 0.51 29.44
N SER A 15 -22.48 0.48 30.56
CA SER A 15 -21.02 0.57 30.54
C SER A 15 -20.39 -0.61 29.79
N LEU A 16 -20.89 -1.83 30.03
CA LEU A 16 -20.43 -3.02 29.32
C LEU A 16 -20.72 -2.95 27.82
N MET A 17 -21.92 -2.48 27.45
CA MET A 17 -22.30 -2.30 26.05
C MET A 17 -21.40 -1.27 25.37
N LEU A 18 -21.13 -0.13 26.02
CA LEU A 18 -20.24 0.90 25.50
C LEU A 18 -18.83 0.37 25.29
N VAL A 19 -18.25 -0.32 26.28
CA VAL A 19 -16.91 -0.91 26.17
C VAL A 19 -16.86 -1.92 25.02
N THR A 20 -17.90 -2.74 24.86
CA THR A 20 -17.97 -3.74 23.78
C THR A 20 -18.04 -3.07 22.41
N ILE A 21 -18.90 -2.06 22.25
CA ILE A 21 -19.02 -1.30 21.00
C ILE A 21 -17.71 -0.60 20.66
N LEU A 22 -17.07 0.03 21.65
CA LEU A 22 -15.79 0.70 21.45
C LEU A 22 -14.70 -0.29 21.03
N GLY A 23 -14.63 -1.44 21.70
CA GLY A 23 -13.69 -2.50 21.36
C GLY A 23 -13.87 -3.01 19.93
N LEU A 24 -15.11 -3.26 19.51
CA LEU A 24 -15.43 -3.68 18.15
C LEU A 24 -15.08 -2.60 17.12
N ALA A 25 -15.44 -1.34 17.38
CA ALA A 25 -15.12 -0.22 16.50
C ALA A 25 -13.60 -0.02 16.32
N LEU A 26 -12.83 -0.15 17.42
CA LEU A 26 -11.37 -0.05 17.37
C LEU A 26 -10.73 -1.20 16.59
N LEU A 27 -11.28 -2.41 16.69
CA LEU A 27 -10.78 -3.57 15.94
C LEU A 27 -11.00 -3.40 14.42
N GLU A 28 -12.19 -2.95 14.04
CA GLU A 28 -12.52 -2.60 12.65
C GLU A 28 -11.59 -1.49 12.13
N GLN A 29 -11.42 -0.42 12.92
CA GLN A 29 -10.53 0.69 12.57
C GLN A 29 -9.08 0.23 12.40
N GLN A 30 -8.58 -0.64 13.29
CA GLN A 30 -7.22 -1.16 13.21
C GLN A 30 -6.99 -1.96 11.92
N THR A 31 -7.98 -2.76 11.50
CA THR A 31 -7.89 -3.56 10.28
C THR A 31 -7.81 -2.67 9.04
N GLN A 32 -8.66 -1.65 8.97
CA GLN A 32 -8.66 -0.68 7.86
C GLN A 32 -7.33 0.09 7.77
N ILE A 33 -6.80 0.55 8.91
CA ILE A 33 -5.51 1.26 8.95
C ILE A 33 -4.38 0.35 8.49
N ARG A 34 -4.34 -0.92 8.93
CA ARG A 34 -3.32 -1.88 8.49
C ARG A 34 -3.37 -2.11 6.99
N GLN A 35 -4.56 -2.23 6.41
CA GLN A 35 -4.72 -2.37 4.97
C GLN A 35 -4.19 -1.13 4.22
N LEU A 36 -4.54 0.07 4.68
CA LEU A 36 -4.06 1.32 4.07
C LEU A 36 -2.53 1.44 4.15
N LEU A 37 -1.94 1.17 5.32
CA LEU A 37 -0.49 1.22 5.49
C LEU A 37 0.23 0.19 4.61
N THR A 38 -0.33 -1.01 4.48
CA THR A 38 0.22 -2.04 3.59
C THR A 38 0.18 -1.58 2.13
N GLN A 39 -0.94 -0.99 1.69
CA GLN A 39 -1.05 -0.46 0.33
C GLN A 39 -0.09 0.71 0.07
N LEU A 40 0.08 1.60 1.05
CA LEU A 40 1.05 2.70 0.97
C LEU A 40 2.48 2.18 0.90
N GLY A 41 2.85 1.22 1.75
CA GLY A 41 4.17 0.59 1.72
C GLY A 41 4.45 -0.05 0.36
N LEU A 42 3.49 -0.81 -0.17
CA LEU A 42 3.62 -1.42 -1.48
C LEU A 42 3.77 -0.39 -2.61
N ARG A 43 3.03 0.72 -2.54
CA ARG A 43 3.11 1.80 -3.54
C ARG A 43 4.43 2.56 -3.46
N THR A 44 4.94 2.82 -2.26
CA THR A 44 6.24 3.49 -2.08
C THR A 44 7.37 2.62 -2.62
N GLN A 45 7.40 1.34 -2.28
CA GLN A 45 8.40 0.41 -2.81
C GLN A 45 8.27 0.23 -4.33
N ALA A 46 7.05 0.20 -4.87
CA ALA A 46 6.81 0.21 -6.31
C ALA A 46 7.39 1.47 -6.99
N SER A 47 7.19 2.64 -6.39
CA SER A 47 7.73 3.90 -6.91
C SER A 47 9.25 3.88 -6.90
N GLN A 48 9.87 3.46 -5.79
CA GLN A 48 11.32 3.36 -5.67
C GLN A 48 11.90 2.40 -6.71
N PHE A 49 11.23 1.27 -6.96
CA PHE A 49 11.65 0.33 -8.00
C PHE A 49 11.55 0.93 -9.42
N LEU A 50 10.49 1.69 -9.72
CA LEU A 50 10.40 2.42 -10.99
C LEU A 50 11.47 3.49 -11.12
N ASP A 51 11.82 4.19 -10.04
CA ASP A 51 12.90 5.18 -10.03
C ASP A 51 14.26 4.51 -10.30
N GLN A 52 14.51 3.32 -9.74
CA GLN A 52 15.71 2.52 -10.02
C GLN A 52 15.76 2.04 -11.48
N ILE A 53 14.64 1.63 -12.06
CA ILE A 53 14.56 1.29 -13.49
C ILE A 53 14.89 2.53 -14.33
N ASP A 54 14.27 3.67 -14.00
CA ASP A 54 14.50 4.90 -14.75
C ASP A 54 15.96 5.35 -14.71
N GLU A 55 16.62 5.21 -13.56
CA GLU A 55 18.04 5.47 -13.40
C GLU A 55 18.89 4.46 -14.20
N SER A 56 18.57 3.17 -14.14
CA SER A 56 19.29 2.14 -14.93
C SER A 56 19.18 2.38 -16.44
N LEU A 57 18.01 2.81 -16.91
CA LEU A 57 17.77 3.18 -18.31
C LEU A 57 18.50 4.47 -18.69
N PHE A 58 18.58 5.45 -17.79
CA PHE A 58 19.33 6.69 -18.02
C PHE A 58 20.84 6.46 -18.13
N VAL A 59 21.39 5.55 -17.31
CA VAL A 59 22.81 5.18 -17.31
C VAL A 59 23.16 4.21 -18.44
N GLY A 60 22.16 3.63 -19.12
CA GLY A 60 22.38 2.67 -20.20
C GLY A 60 22.83 1.29 -19.69
N LEU A 61 22.42 0.91 -18.47
CA LEU A 61 22.75 -0.41 -17.93
C LEU A 61 22.05 -1.50 -18.76
N PRO A 62 22.77 -2.56 -19.18
CA PRO A 62 22.22 -3.60 -20.06
C PRO A 62 21.23 -4.54 -19.36
N VAL A 63 21.12 -4.49 -18.03
CA VAL A 63 20.28 -5.38 -17.24
C VAL A 63 19.37 -4.57 -16.34
N LEU A 64 18.06 -4.70 -16.55
CA LEU A 64 17.04 -4.12 -15.70
C LEU A 64 17.00 -4.83 -14.34
N PRO A 65 16.75 -4.10 -13.24
CA PRO A 65 16.60 -4.71 -11.93
C PRO A 65 15.40 -5.67 -11.92
N ILE A 66 15.55 -6.83 -11.28
CA ILE A 66 14.49 -7.82 -11.15
C ILE A 66 13.46 -7.32 -10.14
N ALA A 67 12.17 -7.35 -10.52
CA ALA A 67 11.10 -6.95 -9.63
C ALA A 67 11.03 -7.87 -8.41
N PRO A 68 11.06 -7.33 -7.17
CA PRO A 68 10.87 -8.17 -5.99
C PRO A 68 9.44 -8.74 -5.96
N SER A 69 9.24 -9.90 -5.33
CA SER A 69 7.87 -10.37 -5.03
C SER A 69 7.19 -9.38 -4.06
N PRO A 70 5.89 -9.03 -4.18
CA PRO A 70 4.85 -9.60 -5.03
C PRO A 70 4.56 -8.79 -6.30
N TYR A 71 5.56 -8.09 -6.85
CA TYR A 71 5.38 -7.19 -7.98
C TYR A 71 5.49 -7.94 -9.31
N PHE A 72 4.60 -7.61 -10.25
CA PHE A 72 4.64 -8.02 -11.63
C PHE A 72 5.01 -6.80 -12.47
N PHE A 73 6.16 -6.89 -13.12
CA PHE A 73 6.69 -5.84 -13.98
C PHE A 73 6.41 -6.17 -15.45
N GLU A 74 5.75 -5.25 -16.13
CA GLU A 74 5.50 -5.28 -17.56
C GLU A 74 6.16 -4.05 -18.19
N LEU A 75 7.11 -4.28 -19.08
CA LEU A 75 7.70 -3.24 -19.93
C LEU A 75 7.07 -3.36 -21.31
N ASN A 76 6.43 -2.30 -21.77
CA ASN A 76 5.91 -2.21 -23.13
C ASN A 76 6.61 -1.07 -23.85
N GLU A 77 7.43 -1.41 -24.84
CA GLU A 77 8.18 -0.48 -25.65
C GLU A 77 7.43 -0.23 -26.96
N ASN A 78 6.94 1.00 -27.13
CA ASN A 78 6.42 1.47 -28.41
C ASN A 78 7.43 2.43 -29.03
N GLN A 79 7.41 2.56 -30.37
CA GLN A 79 8.36 3.37 -31.17
C GLN A 79 8.59 4.82 -30.69
N HIS A 80 7.68 5.37 -29.86
CA HIS A 80 7.74 6.75 -29.36
C HIS A 80 7.70 6.88 -27.84
N HIS A 81 7.42 5.81 -27.09
CA HIS A 81 7.32 5.85 -25.63
C HIS A 81 7.62 4.49 -25.00
N ILE A 82 8.37 4.50 -23.89
CA ILE A 82 8.54 3.35 -23.02
C ILE A 82 7.46 3.45 -21.92
N ILE A 83 6.61 2.42 -21.81
CA ILE A 83 5.61 2.32 -20.75
C ILE A 83 6.11 1.30 -19.74
N LEU A 84 6.42 1.78 -18.53
CA LEU A 84 6.77 0.95 -17.39
C LEU A 84 5.51 0.74 -16.55
N ARG A 85 5.06 -0.50 -16.43
CA ARG A 85 3.90 -0.86 -15.61
C ARG A 85 4.32 -1.83 -14.52
N LEU A 86 4.05 -1.44 -13.27
CA LEU A 86 4.21 -2.31 -12.12
C LEU A 86 2.85 -2.59 -11.51
N SER A 87 2.52 -3.86 -11.31
CA SER A 87 1.28 -4.26 -10.65
C SER A 87 1.58 -5.16 -9.44
N TRP A 88 0.75 -5.11 -8.41
CA TRP A 88 0.91 -5.96 -7.23
C TRP A 88 -0.42 -6.50 -6.71
N SER A 89 -0.32 -7.60 -5.97
CA SER A 89 -1.44 -8.27 -5.28
C SER A 89 -2.67 -8.47 -6.19
N LYS A 90 -2.55 -9.32 -7.21
CA LYS A 90 -3.65 -9.69 -8.13
C LYS A 90 -4.52 -8.49 -8.57
N HIS A 91 -3.87 -7.41 -9.03
CA HIS A 91 -4.50 -6.20 -9.61
C HIS A 91 -5.12 -5.16 -8.66
N PHE A 92 -4.86 -5.20 -7.34
CA PHE A 92 -5.33 -4.15 -6.42
C PHE A 92 -4.67 -2.78 -6.62
N GLY A 93 -3.49 -2.74 -7.24
CA GLY A 93 -2.79 -1.50 -7.53
C GLY A 93 -1.94 -1.62 -8.78
N THR A 94 -1.95 -0.58 -9.60
CA THR A 94 -1.03 -0.44 -10.74
C THR A 94 -0.37 0.93 -10.67
N LEU A 95 0.93 0.94 -10.91
CA LEU A 95 1.70 2.16 -11.11
C LEU A 95 2.27 2.12 -12.51
N THR A 96 1.85 3.10 -13.32
CA THR A 96 2.28 3.23 -14.72
C THR A 96 3.04 4.52 -14.88
N ARG A 97 4.26 4.44 -15.43
CA ARG A 97 5.05 5.61 -15.81
C ARG A 97 5.31 5.56 -17.31
N LYS A 98 5.02 6.66 -18.00
CA LYS A 98 5.30 6.85 -19.42
C LYS A 98 6.57 7.68 -19.56
N ARG A 99 7.50 7.22 -20.40
CA ARG A 99 8.75 7.93 -20.68
C ARG A 99 8.91 8.13 -22.18
N ASN A 100 9.42 9.29 -22.59
CA ASN A 100 9.88 9.50 -23.96
C ASN A 100 11.23 8.78 -24.13
N PRO A 101 11.48 8.08 -25.25
CA PRO A 101 12.75 7.41 -25.50
C PRO A 101 13.85 8.47 -25.52
N ILE A 102 14.68 8.47 -24.48
CA ILE A 102 15.90 9.28 -24.44
C ILE A 102 17.02 8.29 -24.73
N GLY A 103 17.50 8.31 -25.97
CA GLY A 103 18.62 7.49 -26.41
C GLY A 103 18.20 6.08 -26.82
N THR A 104 18.54 5.74 -28.06
CA THR A 104 18.54 4.37 -28.58
C THR A 104 19.31 3.45 -27.64
N LEU A 105 18.66 2.39 -27.15
CA LEU A 105 19.36 1.17 -26.76
C LEU A 105 20.06 0.64 -28.03
N GLN A 106 21.36 0.91 -28.17
CA GLN A 106 22.25 0.21 -29.08
C GLN A 106 23.05 -0.81 -28.30
#